data_AF-A0A0K8VQI3-F1
#
_entry.id   AF-A0A0K8VQI3-F1
#
_cell.length_a   1.000
_cell.length_b   1.000
_cell.length_c   1.000
_cell.angle_alpha   90.00
_cell.angle_beta   90.00
_cell.angle_gamma   90.00
#
_symmetry.space_group_name_H-M   'P 1'
#
loop_
_entity.id
_entity.type
_entity.pdbx_description
1 polymer ?
#
loop_
_entity_poly.entity_id
_entity_poly.type
_entity_poly.pdbx_seq_one_letter_code
_entity_poly.pdbx_strand_id
1 'polypeptide(L)'
;MATTYIELTLRELLQIALGSPKISSVHLSLLQSFFDILLKKLDSRTERIEIDGKMSTCLQGILRESRISPFHFLCDKVETFSENFAKVDQLKERVVMLEDKLMAHFKQIRHDECTQSTHYSLINFEKFAEACESFCLCPKAEDEIACKLVTNPHFIVHLIDSAITPLLNKMDSRRKTLSDLYAKFVHLKDRLNEELDELNKNYNRCIITEKLREDFESDKITLEMTKTEIHNMLLAKLDKTEVTFIKRKFHEQLRKLNR
;
A
#
# COMPACT_ATOMS: atom_id res chain seq x y z
N MET A 1 26.06 -27.20 -40.16
CA MET A 1 26.66 -26.33 -39.11
C MET A 1 25.79 -26.45 -37.89
N ALA A 2 26.33 -26.92 -36.76
CA ALA A 2 25.56 -27.13 -35.53
C ALA A 2 25.12 -25.77 -34.98
N THR A 3 23.83 -25.47 -35.02
CA THR A 3 23.24 -24.29 -34.36
C THR A 3 23.33 -24.51 -32.86
N THR A 4 24.29 -23.85 -32.21
CA THR A 4 24.42 -23.82 -30.75
C THR A 4 23.24 -23.05 -30.18
N TYR A 5 22.30 -23.76 -29.54
CA TYR A 5 21.21 -23.15 -28.78
C TYR A 5 21.75 -22.72 -27.42
N ILE A 6 21.57 -21.45 -27.08
CA ILE A 6 21.95 -20.89 -25.78
C ILE A 6 20.65 -20.62 -25.02
N GLU A 7 20.42 -21.33 -23.92
CA GLU A 7 19.34 -21.00 -22.99
C GLU A 7 19.80 -19.83 -22.10
N LEU A 8 19.05 -18.73 -22.11
CA LEU A 8 19.33 -17.52 -21.35
C LEU A 8 18.09 -17.12 -20.56
N THR A 9 18.28 -16.69 -19.31
CA THR A 9 17.23 -16.05 -18.53
C THR A 9 17.00 -14.60 -19.00
N LEU A 10 15.82 -14.02 -18.73
CA LEU A 10 15.55 -12.59 -19.05
C LEU A 10 16.58 -11.65 -18.39
N ARG A 11 17.05 -11.98 -17.19
CA ARG A 11 18.06 -11.19 -16.47
C ARG A 11 19.41 -11.22 -17.20
N GLU A 12 19.84 -12.39 -17.65
CA GLU A 12 21.10 -12.54 -18.38
C GLU A 12 21.01 -11.86 -19.76
N LEU A 13 19.88 -11.97 -20.45
CA LEU A 13 19.66 -11.29 -21.73
C LEU A 13 19.73 -9.75 -21.58
N LEU A 14 19.17 -9.21 -20.49
CA LEU A 14 19.23 -7.78 -20.17
C LEU A 14 20.67 -7.34 -19.83
N GLN A 15 21.42 -8.15 -19.08
CA GLN A 15 22.83 -7.87 -18.77
C GLN A 15 23.70 -7.88 -20.03
N ILE A 16 23.43 -8.77 -20.98
CA ILE A 16 24.15 -8.83 -22.26
C ILE A 16 23.76 -7.63 -23.15
N ALA A 17 22.52 -7.17 -23.09
CA ALA A 17 22.07 -5.97 -23.82
C ALA A 17 22.67 -4.67 -23.26
N LEU A 18 22.84 -4.56 -21.94
CA LEU A 18 23.26 -3.33 -21.25
C LEU A 18 24.75 -3.30 -20.85
N GLY A 19 25.46 -4.43 -20.87
CA GLY A 19 26.78 -4.59 -20.26
C GLY A 19 27.99 -4.10 -21.07
N SER A 20 27.80 -3.51 -22.26
CA SER A 20 28.92 -3.06 -23.12
C SER A 20 29.17 -1.55 -23.04
N PRO A 21 30.43 -1.08 -22.97
CA PRO A 21 30.78 0.34 -23.00
C PRO A 21 30.47 1.02 -24.35
N LYS A 22 30.17 0.25 -25.41
CA LYS A 22 29.68 0.76 -26.69
C LYS A 22 28.43 -0.02 -27.12
N ILE A 23 27.31 0.69 -27.27
CA ILE A 23 26.05 0.13 -27.79
C ILE A 23 26.24 -0.13 -29.30
N SER A 24 26.10 -1.38 -29.69
CA SER A 24 26.19 -1.85 -31.09
C SER A 24 24.79 -2.25 -31.57
N SER A 25 24.62 -2.41 -32.89
CA SER A 25 23.35 -2.86 -33.50
C SER A 25 22.87 -4.21 -32.94
N VAL A 26 23.79 -5.06 -32.49
CA VAL A 26 23.50 -6.35 -31.85
C VAL A 26 22.86 -6.15 -30.48
N HIS A 27 23.39 -5.23 -29.66
CA HIS A 27 22.83 -4.90 -28.34
C HIS A 27 21.43 -4.29 -28.47
N LEU A 28 21.21 -3.43 -29.47
CA LEU A 28 19.88 -2.87 -29.76
C LEU A 28 18.87 -3.95 -30.21
N SER A 29 19.30 -4.89 -31.05
CA SER A 29 18.45 -6.00 -31.49
C SER A 29 18.07 -6.94 -30.33
N LEU A 30 19.00 -7.18 -29.40
CA LEU A 30 18.75 -7.95 -28.18
C LEU A 30 17.78 -7.22 -27.24
N LEU A 31 17.94 -5.91 -27.08
CA LEU A 31 17.04 -5.09 -26.28
C LEU A 31 15.61 -5.07 -26.87
N GLN A 32 15.48 -4.96 -28.20
CA GLN A 32 14.20 -5.06 -28.88
C GLN A 32 13.53 -6.43 -28.64
N SER A 33 14.31 -7.50 -28.73
CA SER A 33 13.82 -8.86 -28.48
C SER A 33 13.40 -9.05 -27.01
N PHE A 34 14.12 -8.42 -26.07
CA PHE A 34 13.73 -8.36 -24.67
C PHE A 34 12.39 -7.67 -24.46
N PHE A 35 12.18 -6.51 -25.12
CA PHE A 35 10.89 -5.82 -25.09
C PHE A 35 9.77 -6.71 -25.63
N ASP A 36 9.96 -7.35 -26.78
CA ASP A 36 8.95 -8.25 -27.37
C ASP A 36 8.59 -9.44 -26.44
N ILE A 37 9.57 -9.97 -25.70
CA ILE A 37 9.35 -11.02 -24.70
C ILE A 37 8.59 -10.49 -23.50
N LEU A 38 8.92 -9.29 -23.01
CA LEU A 38 8.19 -8.64 -21.91
C LEU A 38 6.74 -8.35 -22.29
N LEU A 39 6.51 -7.84 -23.50
CA LEU A 39 5.16 -7.59 -24.01
C LEU A 39 4.37 -8.89 -24.19
N LYS A 40 5.02 -9.99 -24.60
CA LYS A 40 4.40 -11.33 -24.57
C LYS A 40 4.02 -11.74 -23.16
N LYS A 41 4.91 -11.52 -22.19
CA LYS A 41 4.71 -11.90 -20.78
C LYS A 41 3.55 -11.12 -20.14
N LEU A 42 3.39 -9.86 -20.54
CA LEU A 42 2.31 -8.97 -20.08
C LEU A 42 0.98 -9.16 -20.84
N ASP A 43 0.96 -10.01 -21.87
CA ASP A 43 -0.20 -10.22 -22.76
C ASP A 43 -0.66 -8.97 -23.55
N SER A 44 0.17 -7.93 -23.61
CA SER A 44 -0.16 -6.65 -24.27
C SER A 44 0.21 -6.59 -25.76
N ARG A 45 0.32 -7.74 -26.45
CA ARG A 45 0.73 -7.79 -27.87
C ARG A 45 -0.25 -7.11 -28.83
N THR A 46 -1.51 -7.02 -28.44
CA THR A 46 -2.60 -6.41 -29.22
C THR A 46 -2.97 -5.01 -28.74
N GLU A 47 -2.35 -4.53 -27.66
CA GLU A 47 -2.69 -3.26 -27.04
C GLU A 47 -1.76 -2.14 -27.55
N ARG A 48 -2.33 -0.94 -27.70
CA ARG A 48 -1.55 0.25 -28.02
C ARG A 48 -0.84 0.73 -26.76
N ILE A 49 0.45 0.44 -26.67
CA ILE A 49 1.28 0.85 -25.54
C ILE A 49 1.79 2.26 -25.80
N GLU A 50 1.32 3.21 -24.99
CA GLU A 50 1.79 4.59 -25.03
C GLU A 50 2.89 4.78 -23.99
N ILE A 51 4.09 5.15 -24.44
CA ILE A 51 5.21 5.49 -23.59
C ILE A 51 5.23 7.01 -23.47
N ASP A 52 5.04 7.54 -22.26
CA ASP A 52 5.03 8.99 -22.00
C ASP A 52 6.28 9.43 -21.20
N GLY A 53 6.65 10.70 -21.33
CA GLY A 53 7.78 11.34 -20.65
C GLY A 53 8.97 11.74 -21.55
N LYS A 54 9.92 12.52 -20.99
CA LYS A 54 11.07 13.09 -21.74
C LYS A 54 11.96 12.06 -22.45
N MET A 55 12.00 10.82 -21.95
CA MET A 55 12.78 9.73 -22.56
C MET A 55 11.99 8.98 -23.63
N SER A 56 10.67 9.18 -23.75
CA SER A 56 9.82 8.41 -24.67
C SER A 56 10.10 8.73 -26.12
N THR A 57 10.37 10.00 -26.45
CA THR A 57 10.74 10.42 -27.82
C THR A 57 12.07 9.83 -28.28
N CYS A 58 13.04 9.70 -27.37
CA CYS A 58 14.31 9.02 -27.64
C CYS A 58 14.09 7.53 -27.90
N LEU A 59 13.32 6.87 -27.02
CA LEU A 59 12.99 5.46 -27.14
C LEU A 59 12.17 5.16 -28.41
N GLN A 60 11.24 6.04 -28.77
CA GLN A 60 10.45 5.93 -29.98
C GLN A 60 11.29 6.14 -31.25
N GLY A 61 12.28 7.02 -31.22
CA GLY A 61 13.27 7.17 -32.29
C GLY A 61 14.08 5.89 -32.50
N ILE A 62 14.62 5.33 -31.40
CA ILE A 62 15.40 4.08 -31.42
C ILE A 62 14.54 2.91 -31.95
N LEU A 63 13.29 2.79 -31.50
CA LEU A 63 12.37 1.74 -31.93
C LEU A 63 11.96 1.85 -33.41
N ARG A 64 11.88 3.08 -33.96
CA ARG A 64 11.59 3.32 -35.38
C ARG A 64 12.79 2.99 -36.28
N GLU A 65 14.00 3.21 -35.78
CA GLU A 65 15.24 2.94 -36.52
C GLU A 65 15.70 1.47 -36.42
N SER A 66 15.28 0.76 -35.36
CA SER A 66 15.57 -0.65 -35.18
C SER A 66 14.74 -1.53 -36.13
N ARG A 67 15.40 -2.11 -37.14
CA ARG A 67 14.81 -3.18 -37.97
C ARG A 67 14.56 -4.43 -37.12
N ILE A 68 13.54 -5.20 -37.51
CA ILE A 68 13.18 -6.50 -36.93
C ILE A 68 14.44 -7.30 -36.57
N SER A 69 14.56 -7.67 -35.29
CA SER A 69 15.71 -8.39 -34.77
C SER A 69 16.04 -9.62 -35.63
N PRO A 70 17.29 -9.82 -36.05
CA PRO A 70 17.70 -11.00 -36.83
C PRO A 70 17.74 -12.28 -35.98
N PHE A 71 17.49 -12.18 -34.67
CA PHE A 71 17.56 -13.30 -33.73
C PHE A 71 16.20 -13.95 -33.55
N HIS A 72 16.12 -15.25 -33.83
CA HIS A 72 14.91 -16.05 -33.65
C HIS A 72 14.86 -16.64 -32.23
N PHE A 73 13.98 -16.12 -31.38
CA PHE A 73 13.79 -16.61 -30.00
C PHE A 73 12.55 -17.51 -29.90
N LEU A 74 12.76 -18.77 -29.50
CA LEU A 74 11.67 -19.70 -29.16
C LEU A 74 11.12 -19.34 -27.78
N CYS A 75 9.92 -18.76 -27.75
CA CYS A 75 9.31 -18.17 -26.55
C CYS A 75 8.18 -19.03 -25.97
N ASP A 76 8.26 -20.36 -26.12
CA ASP A 76 7.16 -21.29 -25.77
C ASP A 76 7.04 -21.52 -24.26
N LYS A 77 8.11 -21.25 -23.49
CA LYS A 77 8.14 -21.37 -22.02
C LYS A 77 7.79 -20.07 -21.27
N VAL A 78 7.40 -18.99 -21.97
CA VAL A 78 7.10 -17.70 -21.33
C VAL A 78 5.67 -17.71 -20.80
N GLU A 79 5.51 -17.92 -19.49
CA GLU A 79 4.22 -17.82 -18.80
C GLU A 79 3.67 -16.39 -18.86
N THR A 80 2.43 -16.25 -19.30
CA THR A 80 1.70 -14.97 -19.39
C THR A 80 1.07 -14.61 -18.05
N PHE A 81 1.04 -13.32 -17.70
CA PHE A 81 0.37 -12.84 -16.48
C PHE A 81 -1.16 -12.73 -16.59
N SER A 82 -1.76 -13.18 -17.69
CA SER A 82 -3.21 -13.04 -17.96
C SER A 82 -4.10 -13.57 -16.84
N GLU A 83 -3.76 -14.71 -16.24
CA GLU A 83 -4.50 -15.26 -15.09
C GLU A 83 -4.45 -14.37 -13.85
N ASN A 84 -3.32 -13.67 -13.62
CA ASN A 84 -3.19 -12.76 -12.49
C ASN A 84 -3.95 -11.45 -12.72
N PHE A 85 -3.99 -10.96 -13.96
CA PHE A 85 -4.83 -9.82 -14.33
C PHE A 85 -6.32 -10.14 -14.20
N ALA A 86 -6.76 -11.33 -14.64
CA ALA A 86 -8.13 -11.79 -14.44
C ALA A 86 -8.53 -11.88 -12.96
N LYS A 87 -7.61 -12.32 -12.09
CA LYS A 87 -7.83 -12.32 -10.62
C LYS A 87 -7.94 -10.91 -10.05
N VAL A 88 -7.17 -9.95 -10.57
CA VAL A 88 -7.24 -8.54 -10.15
C VAL A 88 -8.58 -7.92 -10.55
N ASP A 89 -9.08 -8.22 -11.74
CA ASP A 89 -10.37 -7.69 -12.19
C ASP A 89 -11.55 -8.32 -11.43
N GLN A 90 -11.49 -9.63 -11.13
CA GLN A 90 -12.44 -10.26 -10.20
C GLN A 90 -12.41 -9.62 -8.80
N LEU A 91 -11.23 -9.22 -8.32
CA LEU A 91 -11.10 -8.56 -7.03
C LEU A 91 -11.75 -7.17 -7.06
N LYS A 92 -11.56 -6.40 -8.14
CA LYS A 92 -12.23 -5.10 -8.32
C LYS A 92 -13.75 -5.23 -8.31
N GLU A 93 -14.30 -6.18 -9.08
CA GLU A 93 -15.75 -6.43 -9.09
C GLU A 93 -16.28 -6.79 -7.69
N ARG A 94 -15.52 -7.59 -6.94
CA ARG A 94 -15.90 -7.99 -5.59
C ARG A 94 -15.86 -6.81 -4.60
N VAL A 95 -14.91 -5.89 -4.74
CA VAL A 95 -14.86 -4.66 -3.94
C VAL A 95 -16.09 -3.80 -4.20
N VAL A 96 -16.43 -3.57 -5.47
CA VAL A 96 -17.62 -2.78 -5.84
C VAL A 96 -18.89 -3.41 -5.24
N MET A 97 -19.07 -4.73 -5.37
CA MET A 97 -20.24 -5.40 -4.77
C MET A 97 -20.30 -5.30 -3.24
N LEU A 98 -19.15 -5.28 -2.56
CA LEU A 98 -19.10 -5.13 -1.10
C LEU A 98 -19.44 -3.70 -0.68
N GLU A 99 -18.94 -2.70 -1.41
CA GLU A 99 -19.29 -1.29 -1.19
C GLU A 99 -20.79 -1.04 -1.37
N ASP A 100 -21.39 -1.60 -2.43
CA ASP A 100 -22.82 -1.50 -2.69
C ASP A 100 -23.66 -2.13 -1.57
N LYS A 101 -23.26 -3.32 -1.09
CA LYS A 101 -23.92 -3.98 0.06
C LYS A 101 -23.80 -3.16 1.34
N LEU A 102 -22.62 -2.61 1.60
CA LEU A 102 -22.38 -1.78 2.78
C LEU A 102 -23.26 -0.53 2.74
N MET A 103 -23.35 0.12 1.58
CA MET A 103 -24.20 1.29 1.39
C MET A 103 -25.69 0.96 1.49
N ALA A 104 -26.12 -0.21 1.01
CA ALA A 104 -27.48 -0.69 1.22
C ALA A 104 -27.80 -0.89 2.70
N HIS A 105 -26.90 -1.51 3.47
CA HIS A 105 -27.07 -1.66 4.92
C HIS A 105 -27.10 -0.31 5.65
N PHE A 106 -26.26 0.65 5.29
CA PHE A 106 -26.33 1.99 5.89
C PHE A 106 -27.62 2.73 5.56
N LYS A 107 -28.15 2.58 4.33
CA LYS A 107 -29.46 3.14 3.98
C LYS A 107 -30.57 2.49 4.80
N GLN A 108 -30.51 1.18 4.99
CA GLN A 108 -31.48 0.44 5.79
C GLN A 108 -31.44 0.88 7.26
N ILE A 109 -30.26 0.96 7.88
CA ILE A 109 -30.11 1.45 9.26
C ILE A 109 -30.67 2.85 9.42
N ARG A 110 -30.36 3.78 8.50
CA ARG A 110 -30.92 5.14 8.55
C ARG A 110 -32.43 5.17 8.37
N HIS A 111 -32.98 4.29 7.54
CA HIS A 111 -34.42 4.17 7.36
C HIS A 111 -35.07 3.66 8.67
N ASP A 112 -34.51 2.59 9.23
CA ASP A 112 -35.00 1.94 10.45
C ASP A 112 -34.87 2.86 11.68
N GLU A 113 -33.83 3.70 11.76
CA GLU A 113 -33.68 4.74 12.80
C GLU A 113 -34.69 5.89 12.65
N CYS A 114 -35.10 6.22 11.41
CA CYS A 114 -36.04 7.32 11.15
C CYS A 114 -37.51 6.89 11.34
N THR A 115 -37.81 5.62 11.09
CA THR A 115 -39.05 5.00 11.59
C THR A 115 -38.87 4.68 13.06
N GLN A 116 -39.18 5.64 13.95
CA GLN A 116 -39.55 5.29 15.32
C GLN A 116 -40.60 4.19 15.21
N SER A 117 -40.22 2.96 15.56
CA SER A 117 -41.10 1.81 15.48
C SER A 117 -42.35 2.10 16.31
N THR A 118 -43.41 2.54 15.63
CA THR A 118 -44.73 2.74 16.23
C THR A 118 -45.25 1.43 16.78
N HIS A 119 -44.75 0.29 16.28
CA HIS A 119 -45.06 -1.05 16.76
C HIS A 119 -44.64 -1.31 18.21
N TYR A 120 -43.64 -0.59 18.73
CA TYR A 120 -43.12 -0.72 20.11
C TYR A 120 -43.21 0.61 20.88
N SER A 121 -44.09 1.52 20.47
CA SER A 121 -44.32 2.75 21.25
C SER A 121 -45.14 2.42 22.50
N LEU A 122 -44.78 3.01 23.65
CA LEU A 122 -45.51 2.87 24.92
C LEU A 122 -47.02 3.16 24.75
N ILE A 123 -47.37 4.13 23.91
CA ILE A 123 -48.74 4.56 23.61
C ILE A 123 -49.54 3.47 22.89
N ASN A 124 -48.88 2.67 22.02
CA ASN A 124 -49.53 1.55 21.34
C ASN A 124 -49.54 0.28 22.20
N PHE A 125 -48.60 0.16 23.15
CA PHE A 125 -48.59 -0.93 24.12
C PHE A 125 -49.78 -0.84 25.09
N GLU A 126 -50.15 0.36 25.54
CA GLU A 126 -51.36 0.57 26.36
C GLU A 126 -52.63 0.12 25.63
N LYS A 127 -52.78 0.44 24.33
CA LYS A 127 -53.94 0.01 23.53
C LYS A 127 -53.98 -1.51 23.31
N PHE A 128 -52.82 -2.15 23.17
CA PHE A 128 -52.72 -3.61 23.09
C PHE A 128 -53.01 -4.26 24.46
N ALA A 129 -52.53 -3.65 25.55
CA ALA A 129 -52.79 -4.12 26.91
C ALA A 129 -54.27 -4.01 27.28
N GLU A 130 -54.95 -2.91 26.94
CA GLU A 130 -56.38 -2.68 27.20
C GLU A 130 -57.28 -3.73 26.52
N ALA A 131 -56.91 -4.16 25.30
CA ALA A 131 -57.59 -5.26 24.60
C ALA A 131 -57.36 -6.64 25.25
N CYS A 132 -56.23 -6.83 25.95
CA CYS A 132 -55.90 -8.06 26.67
C CYS A 132 -56.47 -8.09 28.09
N GLU A 133 -56.54 -6.94 28.77
CA GLU A 133 -57.12 -6.80 30.12
C GLU A 133 -58.63 -7.05 30.13
N SER A 134 -59.31 -6.83 28.99
CA SER A 134 -60.75 -7.07 28.85
C SER A 134 -61.12 -8.50 28.43
N PHE A 135 -60.14 -9.35 28.08
CA PHE A 135 -60.39 -10.68 27.51
C PHE A 135 -61.15 -11.63 28.46
N CYS A 136 -60.98 -11.47 29.78
CA CYS A 136 -61.61 -12.34 30.79
C CYS A 136 -62.70 -11.65 31.62
N LEU A 137 -63.11 -10.44 31.27
CA LEU A 137 -64.23 -9.75 31.92
C LEU A 137 -65.59 -10.34 31.50
N CYS A 138 -65.72 -10.76 30.23
CA CYS A 138 -66.90 -11.44 29.69
C CYS A 138 -66.47 -12.62 28.78
N PRO A 139 -65.99 -13.74 29.35
CA PRO A 139 -65.45 -14.85 28.56
C PRO A 139 -66.57 -15.58 27.80
N LYS A 140 -66.31 -15.92 26.54
CA LYS A 140 -67.13 -16.88 25.79
C LYS A 140 -66.91 -18.29 26.35
N ALA A 141 -67.88 -19.19 26.18
CA ALA A 141 -67.83 -20.55 26.74
C ALA A 141 -66.58 -21.36 26.30
N GLU A 142 -66.00 -21.01 25.15
CA GLU A 142 -64.80 -21.65 24.61
C GLU A 142 -63.49 -21.18 25.29
N ASP A 143 -63.50 -19.99 25.90
CA ASP A 143 -62.31 -19.32 26.48
C ASP A 143 -62.26 -19.41 28.01
N GLU A 144 -63.25 -20.07 28.64
CA GLU A 144 -63.42 -20.09 30.10
C GLU A 144 -62.21 -20.73 30.83
N ILE A 145 -61.60 -21.75 30.22
CA ILE A 145 -60.42 -22.45 30.77
C ILE A 145 -59.17 -21.58 30.65
N ALA A 146 -58.97 -20.93 29.50
CA ALA A 146 -57.85 -20.01 29.28
C ALA A 146 -57.93 -18.83 30.25
N CYS A 147 -59.12 -18.28 30.47
CA CYS A 147 -59.34 -17.23 31.45
C CYS A 147 -59.09 -17.68 32.89
N LYS A 148 -59.52 -18.87 33.30
CA LYS A 148 -59.19 -19.43 34.63
C LYS A 148 -57.68 -19.60 34.85
N LEU A 149 -56.94 -19.96 33.81
CA LEU A 149 -55.47 -20.07 33.89
C LEU A 149 -54.78 -18.71 33.97
N VAL A 150 -55.22 -17.74 33.17
CA VAL A 150 -54.66 -16.37 33.16
C VAL A 150 -55.03 -15.60 34.44
N THR A 151 -56.17 -15.87 35.06
CA THR A 151 -56.54 -15.23 36.34
C THR A 151 -55.86 -15.90 37.54
N ASN A 152 -55.24 -17.07 37.35
CA ASN A 152 -54.54 -17.78 38.41
C ASN A 152 -53.12 -17.20 38.62
N PRO A 153 -52.84 -16.54 39.75
CA PRO A 153 -51.56 -15.89 40.00
C PRO A 153 -50.40 -16.88 40.02
N HIS A 154 -50.62 -18.11 40.50
CA HIS A 154 -49.56 -19.13 40.55
C HIS A 154 -49.18 -19.64 39.16
N PHE A 155 -50.14 -19.75 38.25
CA PHE A 155 -49.86 -20.13 36.86
C PHE A 155 -49.09 -19.03 36.14
N ILE A 156 -49.48 -17.76 36.32
CA ILE A 156 -48.74 -16.62 35.77
C ILE A 156 -47.31 -16.58 36.31
N VAL A 157 -47.11 -16.68 37.63
CA VAL A 157 -45.77 -16.65 38.22
C VAL A 157 -44.92 -17.80 37.70
N HIS A 158 -45.48 -19.02 37.65
CA HIS A 158 -44.77 -20.17 37.08
C HIS A 158 -44.40 -19.98 35.61
N LEU A 159 -45.26 -19.34 34.82
CA LEU A 159 -45.02 -19.07 33.39
C LEU A 159 -43.97 -17.98 33.20
N ILE A 160 -43.97 -16.93 34.03
CA ILE A 160 -42.92 -15.92 34.09
C ILE A 160 -41.58 -16.59 34.45
N ASP A 161 -41.56 -17.40 35.49
CA ASP A 161 -40.34 -18.07 35.96
C ASP A 161 -39.81 -19.11 34.95
N SER A 162 -40.70 -19.82 34.27
CA SER A 162 -40.31 -20.87 33.34
C SER A 162 -39.95 -20.36 31.94
N ALA A 163 -40.59 -19.28 31.47
CA ALA A 163 -40.43 -18.79 30.11
C ALA A 163 -39.68 -17.45 30.04
N ILE A 164 -40.01 -16.49 30.90
CA ILE A 164 -39.49 -15.12 30.82
C ILE A 164 -38.15 -14.99 31.54
N THR A 165 -38.01 -15.52 32.74
CA THR A 165 -36.75 -15.49 33.51
C THR A 165 -35.55 -16.07 32.75
N PRO A 166 -35.61 -17.23 32.07
CA PRO A 166 -34.49 -17.72 31.28
C PRO A 166 -34.17 -16.85 30.04
N LEU A 167 -35.18 -16.20 29.45
CA LEU A 167 -34.96 -15.24 28.36
C LEU A 167 -34.23 -13.99 28.86
N LEU A 168 -34.67 -13.43 29.99
CA LEU A 168 -34.00 -12.29 30.64
C LEU A 168 -32.56 -12.63 31.02
N ASN A 169 -32.32 -13.81 31.60
CA ASN A 169 -30.97 -14.26 31.95
C ASN A 169 -30.06 -14.39 30.71
N LYS A 170 -30.59 -14.89 29.58
CA LYS A 170 -29.85 -14.93 28.30
C LYS A 170 -29.58 -13.55 27.73
N MET A 171 -30.51 -12.60 27.88
CA MET A 171 -30.30 -11.22 27.47
C MET A 171 -29.22 -10.55 28.31
N ASP A 172 -29.23 -10.77 29.63
CA ASP A 172 -28.20 -10.24 30.53
C ASP A 172 -26.83 -10.86 30.28
N SER A 173 -26.75 -12.16 29.99
CA SER A 173 -25.48 -12.79 29.63
C SER A 173 -24.92 -12.18 28.34
N ARG A 174 -25.77 -11.96 27.32
CA ARG A 174 -25.36 -11.30 26.07
C ARG A 174 -24.93 -9.85 26.29
N ARG A 175 -25.62 -9.11 27.16
CA ARG A 175 -25.26 -7.73 27.53
C ARG A 175 -23.88 -7.69 28.19
N LYS A 176 -23.57 -8.62 29.09
CA LYS A 176 -22.23 -8.76 29.69
C LYS A 176 -21.17 -9.06 28.64
N THR A 177 -21.43 -10.03 27.74
CA THR A 177 -20.49 -10.34 26.65
C THR A 177 -20.23 -9.14 25.74
N LEU A 178 -21.26 -8.34 25.43
CA LEU A 178 -21.11 -7.12 24.64
C LEU A 178 -20.25 -6.08 25.36
N SER A 179 -20.44 -5.92 26.68
CA SER A 179 -19.61 -5.03 27.51
C SER A 179 -18.14 -5.47 27.54
N ASP A 180 -17.89 -6.77 27.67
CA ASP A 180 -16.52 -7.31 27.66
C ASP A 180 -15.84 -7.13 26.29
N LEU A 181 -16.58 -7.32 25.20
CA LEU A 181 -16.10 -7.06 23.86
C LEU A 181 -15.77 -5.59 23.66
N TYR A 182 -16.64 -4.69 24.13
CA TYR A 182 -16.39 -3.25 24.08
C TYR A 182 -15.11 -2.88 24.84
N ALA A 183 -14.91 -3.41 26.04
CA ALA A 183 -13.68 -3.20 26.81
C ALA A 183 -12.43 -3.70 26.06
N LYS A 184 -12.51 -4.87 25.41
CA LYS A 184 -11.42 -5.39 24.57
C LYS A 184 -11.13 -4.50 23.36
N PHE A 185 -12.16 -3.96 22.71
CA PHE A 185 -12.00 -3.03 21.59
C PHE A 185 -11.35 -1.71 22.03
N VAL A 186 -11.72 -1.17 23.18
CA VAL A 186 -11.07 0.02 23.74
C VAL A 186 -9.60 -0.24 24.00
N HIS A 187 -9.26 -1.36 24.67
CA HIS A 187 -7.88 -1.74 24.91
C HIS A 187 -7.07 -1.96 23.62
N LEU A 188 -7.68 -2.58 22.60
CA LEU A 188 -7.05 -2.75 21.29
C LEU A 188 -6.77 -1.40 20.61
N LYS A 189 -7.74 -0.48 20.65
CA LYS A 189 -7.60 0.87 20.11
C LYS A 189 -6.46 1.62 20.79
N ASP A 190 -6.38 1.55 22.11
CA ASP A 190 -5.34 2.24 22.87
C ASP A 190 -3.94 1.67 22.53
N ARG A 191 -3.81 0.35 22.44
CA ARG A 191 -2.56 -0.30 21.97
C ARG A 191 -2.16 0.13 20.55
N LEU A 192 -3.11 0.17 19.61
CA LEU A 192 -2.83 0.60 18.24
C LEU A 192 -2.37 2.06 18.17
N ASN A 193 -2.94 2.93 19.02
CA ASN A 193 -2.49 4.32 19.11
C ASN A 193 -1.06 4.42 19.66
N GLU A 194 -0.71 3.63 20.67
CA GLU A 194 0.67 3.58 21.19
C GLU A 194 1.68 3.09 20.14
N GLU A 195 1.36 2.01 19.42
CA GLU A 195 2.22 1.49 18.34
C GLU A 195 2.35 2.50 17.19
N LEU A 196 1.27 3.23 16.85
CA LEU A 196 1.30 4.28 15.85
C LEU A 196 2.17 5.47 16.27
N ASP A 197 2.09 5.90 17.54
CA ASP A 197 2.92 6.96 18.09
C ASP A 197 4.41 6.58 18.10
N GLU A 198 4.72 5.32 18.43
CA GLU A 198 6.10 4.81 18.36
C GLU A 198 6.62 4.78 16.91
N LEU A 199 5.80 4.29 15.97
CA LEU A 199 6.14 4.30 14.56
C LEU A 199 6.40 5.72 14.04
N ASN A 200 5.57 6.68 14.42
CA ASN A 200 5.72 8.08 14.02
C ASN A 200 6.99 8.72 14.61
N LYS A 201 7.34 8.40 15.87
CA LYS A 201 8.62 8.81 16.46
C LYS A 201 9.81 8.23 15.70
N ASN A 202 9.74 6.96 15.32
CA ASN A 202 10.81 6.30 14.54
C ASN A 202 10.93 6.89 13.13
N TYR A 203 9.81 7.19 12.47
CA TYR A 203 9.80 7.85 11.17
C TYR A 203 10.45 9.25 11.22
N ASN A 204 10.09 10.05 12.24
CA ASN A 204 10.71 11.36 12.47
C ASN A 204 12.21 11.25 12.73
N ARG A 205 12.66 10.23 13.48
CA ARG A 205 14.09 9.95 13.66
C ARG A 205 14.77 9.65 12.33
N CYS A 206 14.19 8.80 11.48
CA CYS A 206 14.73 8.52 10.15
C CYS A 206 14.87 9.78 9.29
N ILE A 207 13.88 10.68 9.28
CA ILE A 207 13.96 11.96 8.57
C ILE A 207 15.14 12.80 9.07
N ILE A 208 15.31 12.90 10.39
CA ILE A 208 16.42 13.66 10.99
C ILE A 208 17.76 13.01 10.62
N THR A 209 17.86 11.68 10.67
CA THR A 209 19.06 10.95 10.28
C THR A 209 19.41 11.18 8.81
N GLU A 210 18.43 11.19 7.91
CA GLU A 210 18.69 11.44 6.49
C GLU A 210 19.16 12.87 6.24
N LYS A 211 18.56 13.86 6.92
CA LYS A 211 19.05 15.25 6.86
C LYS A 211 20.49 15.37 7.35
N LEU A 212 20.82 14.75 8.48
CA LEU A 212 22.19 14.74 8.99
C LEU A 212 23.16 14.05 8.02
N ARG A 213 22.71 13.02 7.29
CA ARG A 213 23.50 12.35 6.25
C ARG A 213 23.76 13.29 5.06
N GLU A 214 22.75 14.01 4.61
CA GLU A 214 22.87 15.02 3.54
C GLU A 214 23.84 16.13 3.94
N ASP A 215 23.68 16.69 5.15
CA ASP A 215 24.58 17.72 5.70
C ASP A 215 26.02 17.21 5.77
N PHE A 216 26.22 15.97 6.24
CA PHE A 216 27.56 15.37 6.34
C PHE A 216 28.23 15.17 4.97
N GLU A 217 27.50 14.70 3.95
CA GLU A 217 28.07 14.56 2.61
C GLU A 217 28.36 15.94 1.98
N SER A 218 27.54 16.96 2.25
CA SER A 218 27.82 18.35 1.84
C SER A 218 29.09 18.90 2.48
N ASP A 219 29.26 18.72 3.79
CA ASP A 219 30.45 19.16 4.52
C ASP A 219 31.71 18.44 4.05
N LYS A 220 31.61 17.15 3.76
CA LYS A 220 32.71 16.35 3.22
C LYS A 220 33.14 16.83 1.83
N ILE A 221 32.20 17.15 0.94
CA ILE A 221 32.52 17.73 -0.37
C ILE A 221 33.23 19.08 -0.18
N THR A 222 32.73 19.91 0.73
CA THR A 222 33.34 21.22 1.05
C THR A 222 34.76 21.06 1.59
N LEU A 223 34.99 20.07 2.46
CA LEU A 223 36.31 19.77 3.00
C LEU A 223 37.29 19.34 1.90
N GLU A 224 36.90 18.44 1.00
CA GLU A 224 37.77 18.01 -0.10
C GLU A 224 38.08 19.14 -1.09
N MET A 225 37.11 20.02 -1.37
CA MET A 225 37.37 21.23 -2.16
C MET A 225 38.38 22.15 -1.47
N THR A 226 38.18 22.42 -0.18
CA THR A 226 39.07 23.30 0.62
C THR A 226 40.48 22.73 0.72
N LYS A 227 40.61 21.41 0.94
CA LYS A 227 41.89 20.71 0.97
C LYS A 227 42.63 20.82 -0.37
N THR A 228 41.91 20.66 -1.48
CA THR A 228 42.47 20.81 -2.83
C THR A 228 42.95 22.24 -3.06
N GLU A 229 42.17 23.23 -2.63
CA GLU A 229 42.52 24.65 -2.76
C GLU A 229 43.76 25.00 -1.92
N ILE A 230 43.84 24.55 -0.66
CA ILE A 230 45.01 24.72 0.21
C ILE A 230 46.24 24.07 -0.43
N HIS A 231 46.11 22.86 -0.97
CA HIS A 231 47.20 22.17 -1.65
C HIS A 231 47.72 22.97 -2.85
N ASN A 232 46.81 23.48 -3.69
CA ASN A 232 47.16 24.32 -4.83
C ASN A 232 47.83 25.64 -4.40
N MET A 233 47.34 26.27 -3.33
CA MET A 233 47.96 27.47 -2.76
C MET A 233 49.38 27.18 -2.26
N LEU A 234 49.60 26.05 -1.58
CA LEU A 234 50.93 25.63 -1.11
C LEU A 234 51.89 25.37 -2.27
N LEU A 235 51.45 24.66 -3.31
CA LEU A 235 52.24 24.45 -4.53
C LEU A 235 52.63 25.78 -5.18
N ALA A 236 51.69 26.69 -5.39
CA ALA A 236 51.96 27.99 -5.99
C ALA A 236 52.94 28.84 -5.16
N LYS A 237 52.89 28.74 -3.82
CA LYS A 237 53.87 29.39 -2.94
C LYS A 237 55.26 28.77 -3.08
N LEU A 238 55.34 27.45 -3.17
CA LEU A 238 56.57 26.70 -3.31
C LEU A 238 57.27 27.02 -4.65
N ASP A 239 56.51 26.98 -5.74
CA ASP A 239 56.98 27.40 -7.08
C ASP A 239 57.52 28.83 -7.06
N LYS A 240 56.80 29.76 -6.42
CA LYS A 240 57.26 31.14 -6.28
C LYS A 240 58.58 31.25 -5.53
N THR A 241 58.76 30.47 -4.46
CA THR A 241 60.04 30.45 -3.71
C THR A 241 61.18 29.84 -4.52
N GLU A 242 60.95 28.74 -5.24
CA GLU A 242 61.95 28.10 -6.09
C GLU A 242 62.36 29.01 -7.25
N VAL A 243 61.41 29.63 -7.95
CA VAL A 243 61.69 30.60 -9.01
C VAL A 243 62.48 31.79 -8.48
N THR A 244 62.14 32.27 -7.27
CA THR A 244 62.89 33.37 -6.63
C THR A 244 64.31 32.96 -6.26
N PHE A 245 64.51 31.72 -5.80
CA PHE A 245 65.81 31.15 -5.48
C PHE A 245 66.67 30.98 -6.75
N ILE A 246 66.12 30.40 -7.82
CA ILE A 246 66.79 30.24 -9.12
C ILE A 246 67.20 31.62 -9.65
N LYS A 247 66.31 32.61 -9.60
CA LYS A 247 66.60 33.98 -10.03
C LYS A 247 67.77 34.61 -9.26
N ARG A 248 67.84 34.41 -7.94
CA ARG A 248 68.97 34.86 -7.12
C ARG A 248 70.28 34.18 -7.54
N LYS A 249 70.27 32.84 -7.68
CA LYS A 249 71.47 32.10 -8.09
C LYS A 249 71.96 32.52 -9.47
N PHE A 250 71.05 32.75 -10.42
CA PHE A 250 71.38 33.28 -11.74
C PHE A 250 72.02 34.66 -11.66
N HIS A 251 71.49 35.56 -10.83
CA HIS A 251 72.07 36.88 -10.62
C HIS A 251 73.44 36.83 -9.93
N GLU A 252 73.66 35.90 -9.00
CA GLU A 252 74.99 35.69 -8.40
C GLU A 252 76.01 35.15 -9.43
N GLN A 253 75.62 34.21 -10.27
CA GLN A 253 76.46 33.68 -11.35
C GLN A 253 76.81 34.77 -12.38
N LEU A 254 75.83 35.58 -12.79
CA LEU A 254 76.04 36.73 -13.67
C LEU A 254 77.01 37.77 -13.06
N ARG A 255 76.90 38.05 -11.76
CA ARG A 255 77.86 38.95 -11.08
C ARG A 255 79.28 38.37 -11.00
N LYS A 256 79.42 37.05 -10.92
CA LYS A 256 80.73 36.37 -10.93
C LYS A 256 81.38 36.38 -12.32
N LEU A 257 80.60 36.41 -13.39
CA LEU A 257 81.08 36.52 -14.78
C LEU A 257 81.47 37.95 -15.18
N ASN A 258 80.89 38.96 -14.53
CA ASN A 258 81.19 40.39 -14.76
C ASN A 258 82.30 40.95 -13.83
N ARG A 259 83.07 40.08 -13.17
CA ARG A 259 84.30 40.39 -12.44
C ARG A 259 85.44 39.63 -13.09
#